data_AF-A0A838XFW7-F1
#
_entry.id   AF-A0A838XFW7-F1
#
_cell.length_a   1.000
_cell.length_b   1.000
_cell.length_c   1.000
_cell.angle_alpha   90.00
_cell.angle_beta   90.00
_cell.angle_gamma   90.00
#
_symmetry.space_group_name_H-M   'P 1'
#
loop_
_entity.id
_entity.type
_entity.pdbx_description
1 polymer ?
#
loop_
_entity_poly.entity_id
_entity_poly.type
_entity_poly.pdbx_seq_one_letter_code
_entity_poly.pdbx_strand_id
1 'polypeptide(L)'
;MPRFIPSVAVATSVGALVAALVVASPAFAESTDPTVVPTTAPTSTPVASVPVGPGELERTFAYQCESIFWGLNLGTHSVSVRATADYPEVAAPGDVLAPRSASVELELSELLRQSVHLLLNGTSYEGTADADWTLTTAGRATAWDTGDLVFPRAAVPEGMNESWRLPGRVDLPAVTVPDDAEGALWLSLPQRFTLAGQMHTTSGETHDGEFTCTAPADRVLGGVALEGSTDPTPPTPDPTTDPTPDPDPTTDPTPDPTPDPTDPTPIRRSARSRPLVPGPAGEP
;
A
#
# COMPACT_ATOMS: atom_id res chain seq x y z
N MET A 1 -5.49 6.76 55.27
CA MET A 1 -4.48 7.05 54.22
C MET A 1 -5.00 8.22 53.40
N PRO A 2 -4.39 9.42 53.49
CA PRO A 2 -4.90 10.61 52.84
C PRO A 2 -4.54 10.64 51.35
N ARG A 3 -5.53 10.99 50.52
CA ARG A 3 -5.43 11.20 49.07
C ARG A 3 -4.73 12.51 48.79
N PHE A 4 -3.63 12.47 48.04
CA PHE A 4 -2.98 13.66 47.47
C PHE A 4 -3.54 13.89 46.06
N ILE A 5 -4.18 15.04 45.87
CA ILE A 5 -4.61 15.57 44.56
C ILE A 5 -3.63 16.70 44.23
N PRO A 6 -2.81 16.62 43.17
CA PRO A 6 -2.01 17.75 42.75
C PRO A 6 -2.86 18.74 41.92
N SER A 7 -2.73 20.01 42.32
CA SER A 7 -3.40 21.18 41.78
C SER A 7 -3.05 21.49 40.33
N VAL A 8 -4.08 22.03 39.68
CA VAL A 8 -4.12 22.70 38.39
C VAL A 8 -3.15 23.89 38.31
N ALA A 9 -2.45 24.02 37.17
CA ALA A 9 -1.86 25.28 36.73
C ALA A 9 -2.45 25.64 35.36
N VAL A 10 -3.35 26.62 35.36
CA VAL A 10 -3.87 27.28 34.15
C VAL A 10 -2.86 28.35 33.74
N ALA A 11 -2.26 28.20 32.57
CA ALA A 11 -1.50 29.27 31.93
C ALA A 11 -2.34 29.87 30.79
N THR A 12 -3.02 30.97 31.11
CA THR A 12 -3.59 31.90 30.12
C THR A 12 -2.47 32.77 29.54
N SER A 13 -2.15 32.61 28.26
CA SER A 13 -1.43 33.64 27.49
C SER A 13 -2.31 34.14 26.35
N VAL A 14 -2.89 35.31 26.56
CA VAL A 14 -3.53 36.14 25.54
C VAL A 14 -2.41 36.92 24.84
N GLY A 15 -2.19 36.65 23.56
CA GLY A 15 -1.23 37.36 22.72
C GLY A 15 -1.83 37.59 21.35
N ALA A 16 -2.57 38.69 21.22
CA ALA A 16 -3.05 39.20 19.96
C ALA A 16 -1.89 39.83 19.17
N LEU A 17 -1.66 39.34 17.94
CA LEU A 17 -0.95 40.12 16.93
C LEU A 17 -1.73 40.00 15.61
N VAL A 18 -2.54 41.02 15.34
CA VAL A 18 -3.17 41.26 14.06
C VAL A 18 -2.11 41.92 13.16
N ALA A 19 -1.52 41.15 12.25
CA ALA A 19 -0.72 41.69 11.16
C ALA A 19 -1.58 41.70 9.89
N ALA A 20 -1.89 42.91 9.42
CA ALA A 20 -2.59 43.14 8.17
C ALA A 20 -1.73 42.68 6.99
N LEU A 21 -2.18 41.67 6.26
CA LEU A 21 -1.59 41.29 4.97
C LEU A 21 -2.30 42.08 3.88
N VAL A 22 -1.59 43.07 3.34
CA VAL A 22 -1.99 43.81 2.13
C VAL A 22 -1.89 42.86 0.95
N VAL A 23 -3.03 42.61 0.30
CA VAL A 23 -3.16 41.85 -0.94
C VAL A 23 -2.56 42.70 -2.07
N ALA A 24 -1.37 42.33 -2.53
CA ALA A 24 -0.85 42.78 -3.82
C ALA A 24 -1.11 41.68 -4.84
N SER A 25 -2.12 41.90 -5.69
CA SER A 25 -2.40 41.06 -6.85
C SER A 25 -1.25 41.16 -7.86
N PRO A 26 -0.57 40.07 -8.24
CA PRO A 26 0.32 40.10 -9.39
C PRO A 26 -0.52 40.15 -10.67
N ALA A 27 -0.16 41.10 -11.53
CA ALA A 27 -0.63 41.20 -12.89
C ALA A 27 -0.31 39.90 -13.65
N PHE A 28 -1.29 39.43 -14.43
CA PHE A 28 -1.11 38.38 -15.42
C PHE A 28 -0.07 38.85 -16.44
N ALA A 29 1.14 38.30 -16.37
CA ALA A 29 2.12 38.39 -17.43
C ALA A 29 1.79 37.32 -18.48
N GLU A 30 1.59 37.79 -19.70
CA GLU A 30 1.42 37.02 -20.93
C GLU A 30 2.64 36.11 -21.13
N SER A 31 2.46 34.80 -20.94
CA SER A 31 3.51 33.79 -21.06
C SER A 31 3.71 33.42 -22.54
N THR A 32 4.55 34.18 -23.23
CA THR A 32 5.10 33.78 -24.52
C THR A 32 6.22 32.77 -24.34
N ASP A 33 6.14 31.69 -25.13
CA ASP A 33 7.20 30.78 -25.60
C ASP A 33 7.23 29.36 -24.98
N PRO A 34 6.79 28.31 -25.73
CA PRO A 34 6.89 26.91 -25.30
C PRO A 34 8.36 26.49 -25.22
N THR A 35 8.90 26.63 -24.01
CA THR A 35 10.24 26.19 -23.63
C THR A 35 10.39 24.70 -23.90
N VAL A 36 11.33 24.38 -24.79
CA VAL A 36 11.93 23.06 -24.99
C VAL A 36 12.32 22.51 -23.62
N VAL A 37 11.58 21.53 -23.10
CA VAL A 37 11.93 20.84 -21.87
C VAL A 37 13.19 20.02 -22.17
N PRO A 38 14.35 20.30 -21.55
CA PRO A 38 15.52 19.46 -21.73
C PRO A 38 15.21 18.08 -21.15
N THR A 39 15.04 17.09 -22.03
CA THR A 39 15.03 15.67 -21.68
C THR A 39 16.41 15.31 -21.15
N THR A 40 16.59 15.57 -19.87
CA THR A 40 17.78 15.13 -19.14
C THR A 40 17.55 13.64 -18.88
N ALA A 41 18.33 12.78 -19.52
CA ALA A 41 18.27 11.35 -19.24
C ALA A 41 18.38 11.14 -17.72
N PRO A 42 17.52 10.31 -17.10
CA PRO A 42 17.58 10.08 -15.67
C PRO A 42 18.99 9.58 -15.34
N THR A 43 19.70 10.34 -14.51
CA THR A 43 21.00 9.89 -13.99
C THR A 43 20.70 8.67 -13.14
N SER A 44 21.16 7.49 -13.58
CA SER A 44 21.00 6.27 -12.82
C SER A 44 21.74 6.43 -11.49
N THR A 45 21.01 6.61 -10.41
CA THR A 45 21.58 6.54 -9.06
C THR A 45 22.28 5.19 -8.93
N PRO A 46 23.54 5.13 -8.44
CA PRO A 46 24.21 3.86 -8.21
C PRO A 46 23.31 2.97 -7.34
N VAL A 47 23.07 1.76 -7.81
CA VAL A 47 22.27 0.77 -7.08
C VAL A 47 23.02 0.51 -5.77
N ALA A 48 22.41 0.87 -4.64
CA ALA A 48 22.98 0.57 -3.34
C ALA A 48 23.26 -0.93 -3.26
N SER A 49 24.49 -1.29 -2.87
CA SER A 49 24.88 -2.69 -2.71
C SER A 49 23.96 -3.37 -1.70
N VAL A 50 23.53 -4.59 -2.02
CA VAL A 50 22.66 -5.38 -1.13
C VAL A 50 23.45 -5.76 0.11
N PRO A 51 22.93 -5.54 1.33
CA PRO A 51 23.66 -5.87 2.55
C PRO A 51 23.88 -7.39 2.67
N VAL A 52 25.11 -7.76 3.01
CA VAL A 52 25.51 -9.14 3.32
C VAL A 52 26.30 -9.14 4.61
N GLY A 53 25.97 -10.09 5.49
CA GLY A 53 26.68 -10.31 6.74
C GLY A 53 25.82 -10.03 7.97
N PRO A 54 26.44 -9.92 9.15
CA PRO A 54 25.70 -9.75 10.38
C PRO A 54 24.88 -8.48 10.49
N GLY A 55 23.85 -8.61 11.32
CA GLY A 55 23.15 -7.49 11.92
C GLY A 55 21.76 -7.33 11.36
N GLU A 56 21.30 -6.09 11.40
CA GLU A 56 19.98 -5.72 10.91
C GLU A 56 20.04 -5.49 9.40
N LEU A 57 19.39 -6.36 8.63
CA LEU A 57 19.17 -6.11 7.22
C LEU A 57 17.99 -5.14 7.11
N GLU A 58 18.23 -3.94 6.61
CA GLU A 58 17.18 -2.95 6.39
C GLU A 58 17.15 -2.52 4.92
N ARG A 59 15.97 -2.57 4.30
CA ARG A 59 15.75 -1.99 2.96
C ARG A 59 14.35 -1.42 2.78
N THR A 60 14.26 -0.41 1.94
CA THR A 60 12.99 0.16 1.48
C THR A 60 12.74 -0.20 0.02
N PHE A 61 11.53 -0.67 -0.27
CA PHE A 61 11.05 -1.02 -1.60
C PHE A 61 9.84 -0.19 -1.97
N ALA A 62 9.62 0.02 -3.26
CA ALA A 62 8.38 0.60 -3.77
C ALA A 62 7.51 -0.49 -4.36
N TYR A 63 6.24 -0.48 -3.95
CA TYR A 63 5.15 -1.30 -4.49
C TYR A 63 4.06 -0.39 -5.06
N GLN A 64 3.30 -0.91 -6.02
CA GLN A 64 2.04 -0.34 -6.47
C GLN A 64 0.92 -1.17 -5.86
N CYS A 65 0.11 -0.56 -5.01
CA CYS A 65 -0.96 -1.25 -4.31
C CYS A 65 -2.31 -0.73 -4.77
N GLU A 66 -3.11 -1.60 -5.39
CA GLU A 66 -4.54 -1.35 -5.55
C GLU A 66 -5.21 -1.43 -4.17
N SER A 67 -6.12 -0.51 -3.89
CA SER A 67 -6.77 -0.41 -2.58
C SER A 67 -8.29 -0.45 -2.74
N ILE A 68 -8.93 -1.41 -2.06
CA ILE A 68 -10.37 -1.60 -2.09
C ILE A 68 -10.89 -1.57 -0.67
N PHE A 69 -11.80 -0.65 -0.38
CA PHE A 69 -12.44 -0.53 0.94
C PHE A 69 -13.95 -0.51 0.76
N TRP A 70 -14.65 -1.44 1.41
CA TRP A 70 -16.12 -1.51 1.37
C TRP A 70 -16.66 -1.71 -0.06
N GLY A 71 -15.89 -2.40 -0.89
CA GLY A 71 -16.15 -2.54 -2.32
C GLY A 71 -15.90 -1.27 -3.15
N LEU A 72 -15.47 -0.17 -2.54
CA LEU A 72 -15.03 1.04 -3.25
C LEU A 72 -13.54 0.91 -3.58
N ASN A 73 -13.23 0.92 -4.88
CA ASN A 73 -11.85 0.98 -5.36
C ASN A 73 -11.33 2.42 -5.24
N LEU A 74 -10.32 2.62 -4.39
CA LEU A 74 -9.66 3.92 -4.18
C LEU A 74 -8.48 4.13 -5.13
N GLY A 75 -8.26 3.21 -6.08
CA GLY A 75 -7.21 3.24 -7.08
C GLY A 75 -5.91 2.58 -6.63
N THR A 76 -4.91 2.71 -7.50
CA THR A 76 -3.55 2.22 -7.27
C THR A 76 -2.66 3.33 -6.72
N HIS A 77 -1.97 3.04 -5.63
CA HIS A 77 -1.09 3.98 -4.94
C HIS A 77 0.32 3.43 -4.83
N SER A 78 1.31 4.31 -4.90
CA SER A 78 2.66 3.93 -4.51
C SER A 78 2.73 3.78 -2.99
N VAL A 79 3.21 2.63 -2.55
CA VAL A 79 3.44 2.30 -1.14
C VAL A 79 4.91 2.01 -0.94
N SER A 80 5.51 2.64 0.05
CA SER A 80 6.89 2.34 0.46
C SER A 80 6.87 1.25 1.52
N VAL A 81 7.58 0.16 1.27
CA VAL A 81 7.67 -1.01 2.16
C VAL A 81 9.08 -1.03 2.74
N ARG A 82 9.23 -0.71 4.02
CA ARG A 82 10.50 -0.83 4.76
C ARG A 82 10.52 -2.17 5.48
N ALA A 83 11.39 -3.08 5.06
CA ALA A 83 11.54 -4.37 5.70
C ALA A 83 12.84 -4.41 6.51
N THR A 84 12.76 -5.00 7.70
CA THR A 84 13.90 -5.26 8.57
C THR A 84 13.90 -6.71 9.04
N ALA A 85 15.07 -7.33 9.06
CA ALA A 85 15.26 -8.67 9.60
C ALA A 85 16.64 -8.82 10.25
N ASP A 86 16.68 -9.45 11.41
CA ASP A 86 17.93 -9.76 12.10
C ASP A 86 18.56 -11.04 11.57
N TYR A 87 19.87 -11.00 11.30
CA TYR A 87 20.61 -12.14 10.76
C TYR A 87 21.92 -12.45 11.51
N PRO A 88 22.26 -13.75 11.66
CA PRO A 88 23.53 -14.16 12.25
C PRO A 88 24.71 -13.78 11.35
N GLU A 89 25.90 -13.71 11.96
CA GLU A 89 27.16 -13.30 11.32
C GLU A 89 27.53 -14.16 10.11
N VAL A 90 27.49 -15.48 10.27
CA VAL A 90 27.92 -16.45 9.27
C VAL A 90 27.14 -17.74 9.48
N ALA A 91 26.93 -18.51 8.41
CA ALA A 91 26.37 -19.85 8.48
C ALA A 91 27.19 -20.82 7.61
N ALA A 92 27.29 -22.08 8.02
CA ALA A 92 27.82 -23.16 7.20
C ALA A 92 26.67 -23.97 6.57
N PRO A 93 26.90 -24.65 5.43
CA PRO A 93 25.99 -25.68 4.94
C PRO A 93 25.70 -26.72 6.03
N GLY A 94 24.42 -27.06 6.21
CA GLY A 94 23.94 -27.95 7.27
C GLY A 94 23.60 -27.27 8.60
N ASP A 95 23.98 -26.00 8.80
CA ASP A 95 23.60 -25.26 10.02
C ASP A 95 22.09 -25.05 10.09
N VAL A 96 21.55 -25.13 11.31
CA VAL A 96 20.16 -24.75 11.60
C VAL A 96 20.15 -23.33 12.12
N LEU A 97 19.66 -22.41 11.30
CA LEU A 97 19.45 -21.05 11.74
C LEU A 97 18.20 -20.98 12.62
N ALA A 98 18.33 -20.35 13.79
CA ALA A 98 17.24 -20.25 14.76
C ALA A 98 16.03 -19.44 14.21
N PRO A 99 14.82 -19.67 14.75
CA PRO A 99 13.67 -18.82 14.49
C PRO A 99 13.94 -17.37 14.90
N ARG A 100 13.32 -16.43 14.21
CA ARG A 100 13.53 -14.99 14.41
C ARG A 100 12.31 -14.20 13.95
N SER A 101 12.29 -12.90 14.22
CA SER A 101 11.24 -12.02 13.70
C SER A 101 11.77 -11.14 12.58
N ALA A 102 10.93 -10.86 11.59
CA ALA A 102 11.10 -9.74 10.69
C ALA A 102 9.98 -8.71 10.92
N SER A 103 10.26 -7.44 10.65
CA SER A 103 9.25 -6.40 10.63
C SER A 103 9.16 -5.75 9.26
N VAL A 104 7.94 -5.35 8.91
CA VAL A 104 7.63 -4.69 7.65
C VAL A 104 6.80 -3.47 7.99
N GLU A 105 7.23 -2.28 7.61
CA GLU A 105 6.45 -1.04 7.74
C GLU A 105 5.99 -0.59 6.36
N LEU A 106 4.68 -0.49 6.18
CA LEU A 106 4.08 0.10 4.98
C LEU A 106 3.84 1.58 5.24
N GLU A 107 4.44 2.44 4.42
CA GLU A 107 4.15 3.87 4.38
C GLU A 107 3.23 4.16 3.18
N LEU A 108 1.98 4.50 3.49
CA LEU A 108 0.90 4.71 2.54
C LEU A 108 0.89 6.16 2.03
N SER A 109 0.38 6.35 0.81
CA SER A 109 0.35 7.67 0.17
C SER A 109 -0.59 8.64 0.90
N GLU A 110 -0.26 9.93 0.87
CA GLU A 110 -1.10 11.01 1.38
C GLU A 110 -2.49 11.02 0.71
N LEU A 111 -2.55 10.73 -0.59
CA LEU A 111 -3.80 10.69 -1.34
C LEU A 111 -4.72 9.57 -0.84
N LEU A 112 -4.17 8.38 -0.60
CA LEU A 112 -4.92 7.25 -0.03
C LEU A 112 -5.40 7.58 1.39
N ARG A 113 -4.53 8.13 2.23
CA ARG A 113 -4.89 8.59 3.59
C ARG A 113 -6.07 9.56 3.56
N GLN A 114 -5.99 10.59 2.73
CA GLN A 114 -7.08 11.58 2.56
C GLN A 114 -8.36 10.93 2.05
N SER A 115 -8.26 9.98 1.11
CA SER A 115 -9.42 9.29 0.56
C SER A 115 -10.14 8.45 1.62
N VAL A 116 -9.38 7.68 2.41
CA VAL A 116 -9.91 6.91 3.54
C VAL A 116 -10.55 7.82 4.59
N HIS A 117 -9.88 8.91 4.95
CA HIS A 117 -10.41 9.82 5.97
C HIS A 117 -11.67 10.56 5.50
N LEU A 118 -11.63 11.19 4.32
CA LEU A 118 -12.71 12.09 3.85
C LEU A 118 -13.90 11.34 3.25
N LEU A 119 -13.67 10.22 2.55
CA LEU A 119 -14.74 9.48 1.89
C LEU A 119 -15.34 8.40 2.80
N LEU A 120 -14.51 7.77 3.63
CA LEU A 120 -14.91 6.61 4.44
C LEU A 120 -14.99 6.91 5.93
N ASN A 121 -14.59 8.10 6.39
CA ASN A 121 -14.48 8.41 7.81
C ASN A 121 -13.62 7.38 8.58
N GLY A 122 -12.61 6.80 7.91
CA GLY A 122 -11.72 5.80 8.48
C GLY A 122 -10.76 6.42 9.50
N THR A 123 -10.62 5.78 10.66
CA THR A 123 -9.78 6.23 11.78
C THR A 123 -8.64 5.28 12.10
N SER A 124 -8.74 4.01 11.76
CA SER A 124 -7.64 3.05 11.93
C SER A 124 -7.82 1.80 11.06
N TYR A 125 -6.72 1.13 10.74
CA TYR A 125 -6.71 -0.13 9.99
C TYR A 125 -5.86 -1.18 10.68
N GLU A 126 -6.26 -2.45 10.59
CA GLU A 126 -5.50 -3.63 11.03
C GLU A 126 -5.71 -4.77 10.03
N GLY A 127 -4.76 -5.69 9.89
CA GLY A 127 -4.89 -6.75 8.88
C GLY A 127 -3.80 -7.81 8.92
N THR A 128 -3.83 -8.70 7.94
CA THR A 128 -2.87 -9.76 7.69
C THR A 128 -2.53 -9.82 6.21
N ALA A 129 -1.28 -10.11 5.88
CA ALA A 129 -0.86 -10.33 4.50
C ALA A 129 -0.26 -11.71 4.28
N ASP A 130 -0.55 -12.28 3.10
CA ASP A 130 0.15 -13.45 2.56
C ASP A 130 1.51 -12.99 2.01
N ALA A 131 2.53 -13.08 2.87
CA ALA A 131 3.90 -12.79 2.47
C ALA A 131 4.66 -14.11 2.36
N ASP A 132 4.65 -14.73 1.18
CA ASP A 132 5.53 -15.86 0.88
C ASP A 132 6.96 -15.36 0.70
N TRP A 133 7.76 -15.38 1.76
CA TRP A 133 9.17 -15.01 1.66
C TRP A 133 9.93 -16.06 0.87
N THR A 134 10.96 -15.65 0.14
CA THR A 134 11.80 -16.59 -0.61
C THR A 134 13.23 -16.58 -0.09
N LEU A 135 13.79 -17.78 0.03
CA LEU A 135 15.19 -18.00 0.32
C LEU A 135 15.90 -18.45 -0.95
N THR A 136 16.91 -17.69 -1.37
CA THR A 136 17.68 -18.00 -2.57
C THR A 136 19.13 -18.33 -2.22
N THR A 137 19.61 -19.49 -2.67
CA THR A 137 21.01 -19.88 -2.56
C THR A 137 21.41 -20.79 -3.72
N ALA A 138 22.67 -20.74 -4.15
CA ALA A 138 23.16 -21.51 -5.32
C ALA A 138 22.24 -21.37 -6.57
N GLY A 139 21.66 -20.18 -6.78
CA GLY A 139 20.74 -19.91 -7.90
C GLY A 139 19.35 -20.55 -7.80
N ARG A 140 19.00 -21.17 -6.66
CA ARG A 140 17.67 -21.76 -6.44
C ARG A 140 16.89 -20.96 -5.42
N ALA A 141 15.68 -20.54 -5.79
CA ALA A 141 14.71 -19.93 -4.89
C ALA A 141 13.83 -21.03 -4.28
N THR A 142 13.67 -21.01 -2.96
CA THR A 142 12.77 -21.88 -2.21
C THR A 142 11.78 -21.01 -1.45
N ALA A 143 10.49 -21.32 -1.57
CA ALA A 143 9.45 -20.66 -0.77
C ALA A 143 9.67 -21.00 0.71
N TRP A 144 9.63 -19.98 1.55
CA TRP A 144 9.77 -20.09 2.98
C TRP A 144 8.41 -19.79 3.62
N ASP A 145 7.77 -20.83 4.16
CA ASP A 145 6.48 -20.69 4.85
C ASP A 145 6.71 -20.00 6.20
N THR A 146 6.45 -18.69 6.23
CA THR A 146 6.61 -17.83 7.42
C THR A 146 5.30 -17.58 8.16
N GLY A 147 4.20 -18.16 7.67
CA GLY A 147 2.85 -17.76 8.07
C GLY A 147 2.50 -16.33 7.68
N ASP A 148 1.39 -15.83 8.23
CA ASP A 148 0.85 -14.51 7.88
C ASP A 148 1.66 -13.36 8.48
N LEU A 149 1.89 -12.32 7.69
CA LEU A 149 2.42 -11.04 8.16
C LEU A 149 1.30 -10.26 8.85
N VAL A 150 1.41 -10.06 10.17
CA VAL A 150 0.35 -9.43 10.97
C VAL A 150 0.59 -7.93 11.13
N PHE A 151 -0.41 -7.13 10.78
CA PHE A 151 -0.44 -5.69 10.94
C PHE A 151 -1.39 -5.30 12.09
N PRO A 152 -0.89 -5.02 13.30
CA PRO A 152 -1.71 -4.47 14.37
C PRO A 152 -2.40 -3.17 13.97
N ARG A 153 -3.46 -2.84 14.72
CA ARG A 153 -4.21 -1.60 14.53
C ARG A 153 -3.33 -0.35 14.55
N ALA A 154 -3.34 0.37 13.45
CA ALA A 154 -2.67 1.65 13.29
C ALA A 154 -3.68 2.74 12.93
N ALA A 155 -3.54 3.92 13.53
CA ALA A 155 -4.40 5.05 13.26
C ALA A 155 -4.19 5.58 11.82
N VAL A 156 -5.27 6.04 11.20
CA VAL A 156 -5.22 6.89 10.01
C VAL A 156 -4.94 8.31 10.53
N PRO A 157 -3.75 8.90 10.26
CA PRO A 157 -3.43 10.23 10.75
C PRO A 157 -4.38 11.27 10.15
N GLU A 158 -4.76 12.29 10.91
CA GLU A 158 -5.64 13.38 10.44
C GLU A 158 -4.82 14.59 9.96
N GLY A 159 -3.60 14.76 10.48
CA GLY A 159 -2.76 15.89 10.17
C GLY A 159 -2.32 15.93 8.70
N MET A 160 -2.20 17.14 8.16
CA MET A 160 -1.61 17.33 6.83
C MET A 160 -0.13 16.91 6.86
N ASN A 161 0.29 16.13 5.86
CA ASN A 161 1.65 15.61 5.73
C ASN A 161 2.07 14.62 6.84
N GLU A 162 1.13 14.06 7.58
CA GLU A 162 1.42 12.95 8.48
C GLU A 162 1.40 11.64 7.68
N SER A 163 2.54 10.94 7.63
CA SER A 163 2.65 9.65 6.97
C SER A 163 1.77 8.60 7.66
N TRP A 164 0.88 7.97 6.91
CA TRP A 164 0.13 6.83 7.41
C TRP A 164 0.97 5.56 7.33
N ARG A 165 1.37 5.04 8.51
CA ARG A 165 2.26 3.88 8.64
C ARG A 165 1.51 2.68 9.21
N LEU A 166 1.66 1.52 8.57
CA LEU A 166 1.18 0.23 9.06
C LEU A 166 2.40 -0.64 9.45
N PRO A 167 2.73 -0.74 10.74
CA PRO A 167 3.79 -1.65 11.18
C PRO A 167 3.26 -3.08 11.17
N GLY A 168 4.02 -4.00 10.60
CA GLY A 168 3.73 -5.42 10.50
C GLY A 168 4.88 -6.26 11.06
N ARG A 169 4.55 -7.47 11.51
CA ARG A 169 5.52 -8.45 12.04
C ARG A 169 5.21 -9.85 11.52
N VAL A 170 6.27 -10.59 11.24
CA VAL A 170 6.20 -12.01 10.86
C VAL A 170 7.27 -12.79 11.61
N ASP A 171 6.91 -13.99 12.04
CA ASP A 171 7.84 -14.92 12.67
C ASP A 171 8.45 -15.82 11.59
N LEU A 172 9.76 -15.68 11.37
CA LEU A 172 10.52 -16.51 10.47
C LEU A 172 10.92 -17.80 11.22
N PRO A 173 10.48 -19.00 10.77
CA PRO A 173 10.78 -20.24 11.48
C PRO A 173 12.27 -20.59 11.38
N ALA A 174 12.70 -21.64 12.09
CA ALA A 174 14.05 -22.16 11.90
C ALA A 174 14.23 -22.64 10.45
N VAL A 175 15.43 -22.46 9.89
CA VAL A 175 15.76 -22.96 8.55
C VAL A 175 17.11 -23.64 8.55
N THR A 176 17.17 -24.82 7.95
CA THR A 176 18.43 -25.54 7.71
C THR A 176 19.06 -25.03 6.42
N VAL A 177 20.31 -24.58 6.49
CA VAL A 177 21.08 -24.20 5.30
C VAL A 177 21.32 -25.46 4.46
N PRO A 178 20.92 -25.49 3.17
CA PRO A 178 21.16 -26.65 2.32
C PRO A 178 22.64 -27.03 2.25
N ASP A 179 22.95 -28.33 2.18
CA ASP A 179 24.33 -28.83 2.11
C ASP A 179 25.09 -28.36 0.85
N ASP A 180 24.35 -28.01 -0.20
CA ASP A 180 24.82 -27.50 -1.49
C ASP A 180 24.65 -25.96 -1.62
N ALA A 181 24.43 -25.27 -0.51
CA ALA A 181 24.36 -23.81 -0.49
C ALA A 181 25.73 -23.20 -0.81
N GLU A 182 25.74 -22.15 -1.65
CA GLU A 182 26.94 -21.45 -2.08
C GLU A 182 26.78 -19.94 -2.01
N GLY A 183 27.86 -19.24 -1.66
CA GLY A 183 27.92 -17.79 -1.59
C GLY A 183 27.16 -17.23 -0.38
N ALA A 184 25.84 -17.11 -0.52
CA ALA A 184 24.97 -16.60 0.52
C ALA A 184 23.58 -17.25 0.49
N LEU A 185 22.90 -17.14 1.63
CA LEU A 185 21.47 -17.37 1.75
C LEU A 185 20.75 -16.02 1.69
N TRP A 186 20.11 -15.72 0.56
CA TRP A 186 19.44 -14.45 0.31
C TRP A 186 17.97 -14.52 0.71
N LEU A 187 17.52 -13.55 1.51
CA LEU A 187 16.12 -13.37 1.86
C LEU A 187 15.47 -12.36 0.94
N SER A 188 14.29 -12.68 0.39
CA SER A 188 13.53 -11.75 -0.43
C SER A 188 12.06 -11.70 -0.02
N LEU A 189 11.44 -10.53 -0.16
CA LEU A 189 9.99 -10.36 -0.12
C LEU A 189 9.40 -10.68 -1.50
N PRO A 190 8.16 -11.19 -1.56
CA PRO A 190 7.54 -11.53 -2.82
C PRO A 190 7.27 -10.28 -3.66
N GLN A 191 7.29 -10.46 -4.98
CA GLN A 191 6.83 -9.46 -5.93
C GLN A 191 5.37 -9.04 -5.74
N ARG A 192 4.53 -9.93 -5.19
CA ARG A 192 3.10 -9.70 -4.98
C ARG A 192 2.69 -10.20 -3.61
N PHE A 193 1.85 -9.43 -2.95
CA PHE A 193 1.19 -9.84 -1.71
C PHE A 193 -0.13 -9.08 -1.57
N THR A 194 -1.05 -9.65 -0.80
CA THR A 194 -2.37 -9.11 -0.52
C THR A 194 -2.51 -8.88 0.97
N LEU A 195 -2.70 -7.62 1.38
CA LEU A 195 -3.02 -7.27 2.76
C LEU A 195 -4.54 -7.16 2.89
N ALA A 196 -5.16 -8.14 3.54
CA ALA A 196 -6.57 -8.12 3.88
C ALA A 196 -6.76 -7.68 5.34
N GLY A 197 -7.78 -6.89 5.63
CA GLY A 197 -7.93 -6.29 6.94
C GLY A 197 -9.25 -5.57 7.16
N GLN A 198 -9.29 -4.82 8.25
CA GLN A 198 -10.47 -4.17 8.78
C GLN A 198 -10.20 -2.68 8.99
N MET A 199 -11.00 -1.84 8.35
CA MET A 199 -11.07 -0.41 8.58
C MET A 199 -12.08 -0.10 9.67
N HIS A 200 -11.70 0.73 10.63
CA HIS A 200 -12.56 1.23 11.71
C HIS A 200 -12.92 2.68 11.45
N THR A 201 -14.16 3.07 11.73
CA THR A 201 -14.66 4.42 11.46
C THR A 201 -14.87 5.22 12.74
N THR A 202 -15.11 6.53 12.58
CA THR A 202 -15.52 7.42 13.68
C THR A 202 -16.85 7.02 14.34
N SER A 203 -17.74 6.30 13.63
CA SER A 203 -18.99 5.76 14.19
C SER A 203 -18.79 4.48 14.99
N GLY A 204 -17.58 3.91 14.98
CA GLY A 204 -17.26 2.62 15.61
C GLY A 204 -17.65 1.41 14.77
N GLU A 205 -18.02 1.62 13.50
CA GLU A 205 -18.25 0.52 12.56
C GLU A 205 -16.92 -0.04 12.06
N THR A 206 -16.95 -1.32 11.71
CA THR A 206 -15.82 -2.05 11.15
C THR A 206 -16.22 -2.63 9.82
N HIS A 207 -15.33 -2.55 8.85
CA HIS A 207 -15.61 -2.93 7.48
C HIS A 207 -14.33 -3.42 6.77
N ASP A 208 -14.49 -4.30 5.79
CA ASP A 208 -13.37 -4.92 5.10
C ASP A 208 -12.57 -3.93 4.25
N GLY A 209 -11.25 -4.14 4.21
CA GLY A 209 -10.34 -3.42 3.32
C GLY A 209 -9.20 -4.31 2.85
N GLU A 210 -8.82 -4.16 1.59
CA GLU A 210 -7.80 -4.96 0.92
C GLU A 210 -6.79 -4.05 0.20
N PHE A 211 -5.51 -4.43 0.28
CA PHE A 211 -4.46 -3.90 -0.57
C PHE A 211 -3.82 -5.02 -1.38
N THR A 212 -3.88 -4.92 -2.70
CA THR A 212 -3.20 -5.85 -3.61
C THR A 212 -1.94 -5.18 -4.15
N CYS A 213 -0.80 -5.55 -3.60
CA CYS A 213 0.48 -4.90 -3.84
C CYS A 213 1.32 -5.66 -4.87
N THR A 214 1.88 -4.95 -5.85
CA THR A 214 2.75 -5.52 -6.89
C THR A 214 4.05 -4.70 -7.05
N ALA A 215 5.15 -5.41 -7.21
CA ALA A 215 6.46 -4.91 -7.57
C ALA A 215 6.95 -5.57 -8.88
N PRO A 216 7.84 -4.93 -9.65
CA PRO A 216 8.43 -5.50 -10.87
C PRO A 216 9.09 -6.87 -10.78
N ALA A 217 9.57 -7.24 -9.59
CA ALA A 217 10.21 -8.53 -9.29
C ALA A 217 10.33 -8.69 -7.76
N ASP A 218 10.74 -9.88 -7.31
CA ASP A 218 11.05 -10.16 -5.91
C ASP A 218 12.08 -9.17 -5.35
N ARG A 219 11.95 -8.87 -4.06
CA ARG A 219 12.68 -7.81 -3.39
C ARG A 219 13.68 -8.39 -2.41
N VAL A 220 14.93 -8.54 -2.86
CA VAL A 220 16.02 -9.04 -2.02
C VAL A 220 16.25 -8.07 -0.84
N LEU A 221 15.97 -8.51 0.37
CA LEU A 221 16.22 -7.76 1.61
C LEU A 221 17.72 -7.76 1.94
N GLY A 222 18.36 -8.92 1.86
CA GLY A 222 19.80 -9.07 2.09
C GLY A 222 20.18 -10.54 2.16
N GLY A 223 21.41 -10.84 2.58
CA GLY A 223 21.88 -12.21 2.63
C GLY A 223 22.82 -12.52 3.78
N VAL A 224 22.87 -13.80 4.15
CA VAL A 224 23.87 -14.36 5.07
C VAL A 224 25.01 -14.91 4.25
N ALA A 225 26.22 -14.38 4.44
CA ALA A 225 27.40 -14.98 3.85
C ALA A 225 27.60 -16.38 4.42
N LEU A 226 27.86 -17.35 3.54
CA LEU A 226 28.26 -18.68 3.96
C LEU A 226 29.75 -18.71 4.30
N GLU A 227 30.16 -19.61 5.20
CA GLU A 227 31.56 -19.77 5.57
C GLU A 227 32.45 -19.92 4.33
N GLY A 228 33.51 -19.11 4.26
CA GLY A 228 34.44 -19.09 3.12
C GLY A 228 34.00 -18.25 1.93
N SER A 229 32.79 -17.66 1.92
CA SER A 229 32.39 -16.69 0.91
C SER A 229 32.85 -15.28 1.26
N THR A 230 33.53 -14.63 0.32
CA THR A 230 33.88 -13.22 0.38
C THR A 230 33.19 -12.51 -0.77
N ASP A 231 32.24 -11.63 -0.47
CA ASP A 231 31.46 -10.83 -1.45
C ASP A 231 30.54 -11.66 -2.36
N PRO A 232 29.53 -12.35 -1.79
CA PRO A 232 28.55 -13.07 -2.60
C PRO A 232 27.68 -12.09 -3.39
N THR A 233 27.44 -12.42 -4.66
CA THR A 233 26.57 -11.62 -5.54
C THR A 233 25.09 -11.89 -5.22
N PRO A 234 24.25 -10.85 -5.04
CA PRO A 234 22.82 -11.02 -4.89
C PRO A 234 22.21 -11.70 -6.13
N PRO A 235 21.13 -12.47 -5.98
CA PRO A 235 20.45 -13.05 -7.13
C PRO A 235 19.94 -11.93 -8.03
N THR A 236 20.13 -12.10 -9.33
CA THR A 236 19.46 -11.23 -10.31
C THR A 236 17.97 -11.52 -10.20
N PRO A 237 17.12 -10.51 -9.92
CA PRO A 237 15.68 -10.71 -9.95
C PRO A 237 15.31 -11.20 -11.35
N ASP A 238 14.66 -12.36 -11.44
CA ASP A 238 14.17 -12.83 -12.71
C ASP A 238 13.12 -11.81 -13.18
N PRO A 239 13.26 -11.22 -14.39
CA PRO A 239 12.20 -10.37 -14.91
C PRO A 239 10.99 -11.28 -15.08
N THR A 240 9.97 -11.10 -14.24
CA THR A 240 8.70 -11.75 -14.50
C THR A 240 8.24 -11.31 -15.88
N THR A 241 8.01 -12.27 -16.76
CA THR A 241 7.25 -12.04 -17.97
C THR A 241 5.90 -11.53 -17.53
N ASP A 242 5.71 -10.22 -17.63
CA ASP A 242 4.41 -9.59 -17.49
C ASP A 242 3.43 -10.44 -18.32
N PRO A 243 2.31 -10.94 -17.76
CA PRO A 243 1.34 -11.64 -18.57
C PRO A 243 0.96 -10.68 -19.69
N THR A 244 1.38 -11.01 -20.92
CA THR A 244 0.99 -10.26 -22.11
C THR A 244 -0.51 -10.03 -21.98
N PRO A 245 -0.99 -8.76 -21.99
CA PRO A 245 -2.41 -8.47 -21.88
C PRO A 245 -3.13 -9.40 -22.86
N ASP A 246 -4.03 -10.23 -22.33
CA ASP A 246 -4.83 -11.13 -23.15
C ASP A 246 -5.44 -10.26 -24.25
N PRO A 247 -5.18 -10.54 -25.55
CA PRO A 247 -5.66 -9.70 -26.62
C PRO A 247 -7.16 -9.47 -26.42
N ASP A 248 -7.51 -8.21 -26.19
CA ASP A 248 -8.87 -7.72 -25.99
C ASP A 248 -9.77 -8.45 -27.00
N PRO A 249 -10.77 -9.24 -26.56
CA PRO A 249 -11.62 -9.96 -27.49
C PRO A 249 -12.28 -8.91 -28.37
N THR A 250 -11.82 -8.81 -29.62
CA THR A 250 -12.47 -7.98 -30.63
C THR A 250 -13.88 -8.50 -30.79
N THR A 251 -14.82 -7.93 -30.06
CA THR A 251 -16.24 -8.07 -30.32
C THR A 251 -16.49 -7.31 -31.61
N ASP A 252 -16.36 -8.01 -32.73
CA ASP A 252 -16.90 -7.55 -34.00
C ASP A 252 -18.42 -7.50 -33.82
N PRO A 253 -19.06 -6.32 -33.74
CA PRO A 253 -20.49 -6.25 -33.62
C PRO A 253 -21.06 -6.66 -34.98
N THR A 254 -21.53 -7.89 -35.08
CA THR A 254 -22.38 -8.28 -36.21
C THR A 254 -23.58 -7.31 -36.23
N PRO A 255 -23.78 -6.53 -37.30
CA PRO A 255 -24.91 -5.61 -37.36
C PRO A 255 -26.21 -6.40 -37.34
N ASP A 256 -27.05 -6.07 -36.36
CA ASP A 256 -28.39 -6.61 -36.13
C ASP A 256 -29.25 -6.44 -37.41
N PRO A 257 -29.97 -7.46 -37.88
CA PRO A 257 -30.87 -7.31 -39.03
C PRO A 257 -31.98 -6.31 -38.74
N THR A 258 -32.12 -5.33 -39.63
CA THR A 258 -33.19 -4.34 -39.71
C THR A 258 -34.56 -4.93 -39.36
N PRO A 259 -35.28 -4.41 -38.34
CA PRO A 259 -36.64 -4.85 -38.05
C PRO A 259 -37.59 -4.41 -39.16
N ASP A 260 -38.34 -5.38 -39.68
CA ASP A 260 -39.42 -5.22 -40.66
C ASP A 260 -40.56 -4.36 -40.05
N PRO A 261 -41.02 -3.28 -40.70
CA PRO A 261 -42.05 -2.40 -40.14
C PRO A 261 -43.42 -3.07 -40.17
N THR A 262 -43.84 -3.66 -39.06
CA THR A 262 -45.23 -4.13 -38.88
C THR A 262 -45.98 -3.28 -37.84
N ASP A 263 -46.81 -2.39 -38.38
CA ASP A 263 -48.16 -1.99 -37.96
C ASP A 263 -48.41 -1.43 -36.53
N PRO A 264 -48.70 -0.11 -36.38
CA PRO A 264 -49.06 0.48 -35.09
C PRO A 264 -50.51 0.16 -34.70
N THR A 265 -50.69 -0.74 -33.73
CA THR A 265 -51.97 -0.88 -33.03
C THR A 265 -52.14 0.26 -32.00
N PRO A 266 -53.21 1.07 -32.03
CA PRO A 266 -53.41 2.17 -31.09
C PRO A 266 -53.94 1.67 -29.75
N ILE A 267 -53.09 1.70 -28.70
CA ILE A 267 -53.53 1.41 -27.33
C ILE A 267 -54.22 2.65 -26.74
N ARG A 268 -55.51 2.46 -26.45
CA ARG A 268 -56.42 3.39 -25.77
C ARG A 268 -55.83 3.93 -24.46
N ARG A 269 -55.75 5.27 -24.38
CA ARG A 269 -55.62 6.02 -23.13
C ARG A 269 -56.81 5.71 -22.21
N SER A 270 -56.57 5.05 -21.09
CA SER A 270 -57.47 5.10 -19.95
C SER A 270 -56.93 6.13 -18.97
N ALA A 271 -57.50 7.33 -19.04
CA ALA A 271 -57.38 8.34 -18.02
C ALA A 271 -57.92 7.78 -16.69
N ARG A 272 -57.08 7.71 -15.66
CA ARG A 272 -57.54 7.60 -14.28
C ARG A 272 -57.09 8.81 -13.52
N SER A 273 -58.06 9.70 -13.33
CA SER A 273 -58.04 10.86 -12.47
C SER A 273 -57.49 10.51 -11.08
N ARG A 274 -56.44 11.21 -10.66
CA ARG A 274 -56.01 11.22 -9.26
C ARG A 274 -56.39 12.58 -8.68
N PRO A 275 -57.24 12.65 -7.65
CA PRO A 275 -57.75 13.90 -7.11
C PRO A 275 -56.68 14.67 -6.31
N LEU A 276 -56.74 15.99 -6.41
CA LEU A 276 -56.01 16.93 -5.57
C LEU A 276 -56.29 16.67 -4.09
N VAL A 277 -55.25 16.58 -3.28
CA VAL A 277 -55.31 16.72 -1.82
C VAL A 277 -54.91 18.15 -1.46
N PRO A 278 -55.80 18.97 -0.89
CA PRO A 278 -55.43 20.23 -0.26
C PRO A 278 -55.34 20.08 1.27
N GLY A 279 -54.29 20.64 1.86
CA GLY A 279 -54.24 20.94 3.29
C GLY A 279 -52.82 21.13 3.81
N PRO A 280 -52.45 22.37 4.17
CA PRO A 280 -52.06 22.58 5.56
C PRO A 280 -52.87 23.72 6.22
N ALA A 281 -53.57 23.38 7.30
CA ALA A 281 -53.81 24.26 8.43
C ALA A 281 -52.82 23.79 9.50
N GLY A 282 -51.91 24.58 10.06
CA GLY A 282 -52.08 25.96 10.47
C GLY A 282 -52.77 25.97 11.82
N GLU A 283 -52.02 25.77 12.91
CA GLU A 283 -52.33 26.31 14.24
C GLU A 283 -51.05 26.33 15.13
N PRO A 284 -50.98 27.26 16.10
CA PRO A 284 -49.75 27.76 16.74
C PRO A 284 -49.16 26.89 17.86
#